data_AF-A0A819PKD0-F1
#
_entry.id   AF-A0A819PKD0-F1
#
_cell.length_a   1.000
_cell.length_b   1.000
_cell.length_c   1.000
_cell.angle_alpha   90.00
_cell.angle_beta   90.00
_cell.angle_gamma   90.00
#
_symmetry.space_group_name_H-M   'P 1'
#
loop_
_entity.id
_entity.type
_entity.pdbx_description
1 polymer ?
#
loop_
_entity_poly.entity_id
_entity_poly.type
_entity_poly.pdbx_seq_one_letter_code
_entity_poly.pdbx_strand_id
1 'polypeptide(L)'
;MEQILNEPKTFKQLDEDPTIQKEDKLQRKLLHLKNICFLTDSEYKFARPVGSQPGNAYELPKTHKDGVPLRPIISARGTFNDKLSKLLANKLKHLRASPTIVIDTFKFVKELQNL
;
A
#
# COMPACT_ATOMS: atom_id res chain seq x y z
N MET A 1 5.57 15.85 13.54
CA MET A 1 4.90 14.52 13.48
C MET A 1 3.97 14.26 14.67
N GLU A 2 4.43 14.45 15.91
CA GLU A 2 3.64 14.12 17.12
C GLU A 2 2.26 14.77 17.17
N GLN A 3 2.13 16.05 16.78
CA GLN A 3 0.83 16.73 16.71
C GLN A 3 -0.17 16.02 15.78
N ILE A 4 0.32 15.46 14.66
CA ILE A 4 -0.51 14.73 13.69
C ILE A 4 -0.89 13.35 14.26
N LEU A 5 0.08 12.63 14.84
CA LEU A 5 -0.16 11.30 15.40
C LEU A 5 -1.04 11.32 16.66
N ASN A 6 -1.04 12.43 17.40
CA ASN A 6 -1.87 12.63 18.58
C ASN A 6 -3.27 13.16 18.23
N GLU A 7 -3.61 13.36 16.96
CA GLU A 7 -4.94 13.81 16.55
C GLU A 7 -5.95 12.64 16.63
N PRO A 8 -6.90 12.67 17.58
CA PRO A 8 -7.76 11.51 17.88
C PRO A 8 -8.80 11.23 16.79
N LYS A 9 -9.07 12.19 15.90
CA LYS A 9 -9.96 12.01 14.75
C LYS A 9 -9.33 11.13 13.67
N THR A 10 -8.00 11.07 13.62
CA THR A 10 -7.26 10.42 12.52
C THR A 10 -6.51 9.18 13.00
N PHE A 11 -5.89 9.25 14.18
CA PHE A 11 -5.12 8.15 14.76
C PHE A 11 -5.66 7.76 16.12
N LYS A 12 -5.56 6.46 16.41
CA LYS A 12 -5.88 5.89 17.71
C LYS A 12 -4.63 5.21 18.25
N GLN A 13 -4.22 5.61 19.46
CA GLN A 13 -3.18 4.92 20.19
C GLN A 13 -3.64 3.50 20.54
N LEU A 14 -2.75 2.54 20.37
CA LEU A 14 -2.98 1.14 20.70
C LEU A 14 -2.12 0.77 21.91
N ASP A 15 -2.66 -0.09 22.77
CA ASP A 15 -1.97 -0.56 23.97
C ASP A 15 -0.93 -1.64 23.65
N GLU A 16 -1.07 -2.31 22.51
CA GLU A 16 -0.20 -3.37 22.04
C GLU A 16 0.01 -3.32 20.53
N ASP A 17 1.12 -3.89 20.05
CA ASP A 17 1.39 -4.02 18.62
C ASP A 17 0.58 -5.19 18.03
N PRO A 18 -0.40 -4.93 17.15
CA PRO A 18 -1.24 -5.97 16.57
C PRO A 18 -0.59 -6.67 15.38
N THR A 19 0.68 -6.39 15.05
CA THR A 19 1.31 -6.84 13.80
C THR A 19 1.29 -8.36 13.66
N ILE A 20 1.73 -9.09 14.68
CA ILE A 20 1.73 -10.56 14.67
C ILE A 20 0.30 -11.11 14.56
N GLN A 21 -0.62 -10.56 15.35
CA GLN A 21 -2.03 -10.99 15.33
C GLN A 21 -2.67 -10.79 13.95
N LYS A 22 -2.38 -9.67 13.28
CA LYS A 22 -2.86 -9.36 11.92
C LYS A 22 -2.20 -10.25 10.87
N GLU A 23 -0.90 -10.51 11.01
CA GLU A 23 -0.17 -11.46 10.16
C GLU A 23 -0.82 -12.85 10.23
N ASP A 24 -1.02 -13.40 11.43
CA ASP A 24 -1.62 -14.72 11.63
C ASP A 24 -3.05 -14.81 11.09
N LYS A 25 -3.85 -13.76 11.31
CA LYS A 25 -5.21 -13.69 10.77
C LYS A 25 -5.18 -13.72 9.24
N LEU A 26 -4.26 -12.98 8.62
CA LEU A 26 -4.14 -12.97 7.17
C LEU A 26 -3.63 -14.31 6.63
N GLN A 27 -2.60 -14.91 7.24
CA GLN A 27 -2.07 -16.20 6.82
C GLN A 27 -3.16 -17.29 6.84
N ARG A 28 -3.99 -17.34 7.89
CA ARG A 28 -5.13 -18.26 7.98
C ARG A 28 -6.13 -18.04 6.84
N LYS A 29 -6.47 -16.79 6.54
CA LYS A 29 -7.39 -16.47 5.42
C LYS A 29 -6.80 -16.88 4.07
N LEU A 30 -5.53 -16.59 3.82
CA LEU A 30 -4.85 -16.97 2.58
C LEU A 30 -4.76 -18.49 2.42
N LEU A 31 -4.50 -19.22 3.51
CA LEU A 31 -4.47 -20.67 3.49
C LEU A 31 -5.83 -21.25 3.14
N HIS A 32 -6.90 -20.72 3.75
CA HIS A 32 -8.26 -21.11 3.38
C HIS A 32 -8.56 -20.87 1.90
N LEU A 33 -8.20 -19.68 1.36
CA LEU A 33 -8.39 -19.35 -0.06
C LEU A 33 -7.59 -20.27 -0.99
N LYS A 34 -6.39 -20.70 -0.58
CA LYS A 34 -5.62 -21.72 -1.32
C LYS A 34 -6.33 -23.08 -1.29
N ASN A 35 -6.84 -23.50 -0.13
CA ASN A 35 -7.48 -24.81 0.04
C ASN A 35 -8.77 -24.95 -0.77
N ILE A 36 -9.51 -23.86 -0.97
CA ILE A 36 -10.70 -23.84 -1.85
C ILE A 36 -10.32 -23.58 -3.32
N CYS A 37 -9.04 -23.68 -3.68
CA CYS A 37 -8.50 -23.44 -5.03
C CYS A 37 -8.76 -22.03 -5.60
N PHE A 38 -9.04 -21.03 -4.75
CA PHE A 38 -9.22 -19.64 -5.18
C PHE A 38 -7.88 -18.95 -5.47
N LEU A 39 -6.83 -19.30 -4.73
CA LEU A 39 -5.46 -18.85 -4.99
C LEU A 39 -4.63 -20.00 -5.54
N THR A 40 -3.79 -19.72 -6.54
CA THR A 40 -2.76 -20.68 -6.94
C THR A 40 -1.69 -20.80 -5.84
N ASP A 41 -0.92 -21.89 -5.85
CA ASP A 41 0.19 -22.06 -4.90
C ASP A 41 1.23 -20.92 -5.00
N SER A 42 1.50 -20.45 -6.22
CA SER A 42 2.40 -19.32 -6.46
C SER A 42 1.89 -18.01 -5.84
N GLU A 43 0.59 -17.74 -5.98
CA GLU A 43 -0.06 -16.54 -5.45
C GLU A 43 -0.14 -16.57 -3.94
N TYR A 44 -0.46 -17.74 -3.36
CA TYR A 44 -0.40 -17.96 -1.92
C TYR A 44 1.00 -17.71 -1.38
N LYS A 45 2.04 -18.33 -1.96
CA LYS A 45 3.43 -18.17 -1.52
C LYS A 45 3.90 -16.72 -1.63
N PHE A 46 3.50 -16.02 -2.68
CA PHE A 46 3.81 -14.61 -2.86
C PHE A 46 3.10 -13.72 -1.84
N ALA A 47 1.80 -13.90 -1.64
CA ALA A 47 0.99 -13.05 -0.78
C ALA A 47 1.15 -13.35 0.71
N ARG A 48 1.60 -14.56 1.09
CA ARG A 48 1.76 -14.97 2.48
C ARG A 48 2.81 -14.08 3.17
N PRO A 49 2.42 -13.29 4.19
CA PRO A 49 3.37 -12.50 4.96
C PRO A 49 4.22 -13.39 5.87
N VAL A 50 5.47 -12.99 6.10
CA VAL A 50 6.39 -13.57 7.08
C VAL A 50 7.26 -12.44 7.63
N GLY A 51 7.32 -12.30 8.96
CA GLY A 51 8.19 -11.31 9.60
C GLY A 51 7.75 -9.87 9.35
N SER A 52 6.45 -9.63 9.34
CA SER A 52 5.86 -8.30 9.10
C SER A 52 6.29 -7.30 10.15
N GLN A 53 6.33 -6.04 9.76
CA GLN A 53 6.60 -4.91 10.64
C GLN A 53 5.41 -3.95 10.68
N PRO A 54 5.24 -3.15 11.75
CA PRO A 54 4.34 -2.02 11.75
C PRO A 54 4.64 -1.04 10.61
N GLY A 55 3.62 -0.28 10.21
CA GLY A 55 3.84 0.83 9.28
C GLY A 55 4.64 1.94 9.94
N ASN A 56 5.58 2.54 9.21
CA ASN A 56 6.42 3.62 9.72
C ASN A 56 5.87 4.99 9.33
N ALA A 57 5.74 5.89 10.30
CA ALA A 57 5.42 7.29 10.05
C ALA A 57 6.70 8.13 10.17
N TYR A 58 7.01 8.95 9.16
CA TYR A 58 8.15 9.85 9.16
C TYR A 58 7.88 11.11 8.33
N GLU A 59 8.76 12.11 8.43
CA GLU A 59 8.63 13.38 7.73
C GLU A 59 9.71 13.54 6.67
N LEU A 60 9.37 14.11 5.51
CA LEU A 60 10.33 14.48 4.46
C LEU A 60 10.23 15.97 4.11
N PRO A 61 11.35 16.68 3.92
CA PRO A 61 11.33 18.09 3.56
C PRO A 61 10.78 18.32 2.14
N LYS A 62 9.90 19.31 1.96
CA LYS A 62 9.50 19.80 0.65
C LYS A 62 10.48 20.88 0.19
N THR A 63 11.63 20.46 -0.35
CA THR A 63 12.76 21.35 -0.75
C THR A 63 12.42 22.39 -1.82
N HIS A 64 11.32 22.23 -2.55
CA HIS A 64 10.85 23.14 -3.59
C HIS A 64 9.90 24.24 -3.08
N LYS A 65 9.70 24.36 -1.75
CA LYS A 65 8.83 25.36 -1.14
C LYS A 65 9.61 26.23 -0.16
N ASP A 66 9.28 27.52 -0.13
CA ASP A 66 9.82 28.45 0.85
C ASP A 66 9.56 27.98 2.28
N GLY A 67 10.56 28.15 3.15
CA GLY A 67 10.53 27.64 4.52
C GLY A 67 10.66 26.12 4.65
N VAL A 68 10.83 25.37 3.54
CA VAL A 68 11.07 23.92 3.49
C VAL A 68 10.13 23.11 4.41
N PRO A 69 8.80 23.28 4.27
CA PRO A 69 7.85 22.61 5.14
C PRO A 69 7.96 21.08 5.02
N LEU A 70 7.72 20.38 6.13
CA LEU A 70 7.74 18.93 6.17
C LEU A 70 6.48 18.31 5.52
N ARG A 71 6.65 17.13 4.91
CA ARG A 71 5.57 16.27 4.39
C ARG A 71 5.51 15.02 5.28
N PRO A 72 4.42 14.79 6.02
CA PRO A 72 4.23 13.53 6.72
C PRO A 72 4.03 12.41 5.70
N ILE A 73 4.68 11.27 5.93
CA ILE A 73 4.60 10.05 5.12
C ILE A 73 4.28 8.87 6.04
N ILE A 74 3.34 8.03 5.62
CA ILE A 74 3.04 6.76 6.25
C ILE A 74 3.46 5.66 5.27
N SER A 75 4.52 4.93 5.61
CA SER A 75 5.02 3.82 4.83
C SER A 75 4.37 2.52 5.29
N ALA A 76 3.61 1.90 4.39
CA ALA A 76 3.07 0.54 4.56
C ALA A 76 4.00 -0.55 4.00
N ARG A 77 5.28 -0.23 3.73
CA ARG A 77 6.23 -1.21 3.20
C ARG A 77 6.56 -2.24 4.29
N GLY A 78 6.52 -3.53 3.93
CA GLY A 78 6.83 -4.60 4.89
C GLY A 78 5.75 -4.87 5.94
N THR A 79 4.60 -4.21 5.86
CA THR A 79 3.44 -4.56 6.68
C THR A 79 2.85 -5.89 6.22
N PHE A 80 2.04 -6.50 7.10
CA PHE A 80 1.44 -7.83 6.86
C PHE A 80 0.66 -7.94 5.55
N ASN A 81 0.15 -6.84 5.01
CA ASN A 81 -0.64 -6.80 3.78
C ASN A 81 0.11 -6.24 2.55
N ASP A 82 1.41 -5.93 2.62
CA ASP A 82 2.18 -5.31 1.52
C ASP A 82 2.16 -6.20 0.25
N LYS A 83 2.62 -7.45 0.36
CA LYS A 83 2.68 -8.37 -0.79
C LYS A 83 1.29 -8.71 -1.33
N LEU A 84 0.30 -8.89 -0.45
CA LEU A 84 -1.09 -9.09 -0.88
C LEU A 84 -1.60 -7.90 -1.69
N SER A 85 -1.32 -6.67 -1.26
CA SER A 85 -1.74 -5.46 -1.97
C SER A 85 -1.14 -5.40 -3.37
N LYS A 86 0.13 -5.80 -3.54
CA LYS A 86 0.77 -5.91 -4.87
C LYS A 86 0.12 -6.98 -5.74
N LEU A 87 -0.20 -8.15 -5.18
CA LEU A 87 -0.90 -9.21 -5.90
C LEU A 87 -2.27 -8.72 -6.40
N LEU A 88 -3.05 -8.07 -5.53
CA LEU A 88 -4.36 -7.54 -5.89
C LEU A 88 -4.26 -6.43 -6.93
N ALA A 89 -3.32 -5.49 -6.78
CA ALA A 89 -3.09 -4.42 -7.76
C ALA A 89 -2.76 -5.00 -9.15
N ASN A 90 -1.97 -6.06 -9.22
CA ASN A 90 -1.65 -6.74 -10.47
C ASN A 90 -2.87 -7.44 -11.06
N LYS A 91 -3.64 -8.18 -10.25
CA LYS A 91 -4.87 -8.86 -10.70
C LYS A 91 -5.91 -7.86 -11.21
N LEU A 92 -6.07 -6.72 -10.55
CA LEU A 92 -7.05 -5.69 -10.89
C LEU A 92 -6.54 -4.69 -11.93
N LYS A 93 -5.30 -4.84 -12.44
CA LYS A 93 -4.70 -3.91 -13.40
C LYS A 93 -5.56 -3.72 -14.66
N HIS A 94 -6.20 -4.79 -15.13
CA HIS A 94 -7.08 -4.76 -16.30
C HIS A 94 -8.28 -3.82 -16.13
N LEU A 95 -8.78 -3.64 -14.90
CA LEU A 95 -9.89 -2.71 -14.61
C LEU A 95 -9.48 -1.24 -14.70
N ARG A 96 -8.17 -0.95 -14.72
CA ARG A 96 -7.63 0.41 -14.85
C ARG A 96 -7.30 0.77 -16.29
N ALA A 97 -7.41 -0.17 -17.23
CA ALA A 97 -7.18 0.09 -18.64
C ALA A 97 -8.44 0.71 -19.26
N SER A 98 -8.31 1.92 -19.80
CA SER A 98 -9.35 2.60 -20.56
C SER A 98 -8.72 3.31 -21.75
N PRO A 99 -9.39 3.38 -22.92
CA PRO A 99 -8.95 4.22 -24.04
C PRO A 99 -8.80 5.70 -23.67
N THR A 100 -9.47 6.15 -22.62
CA THR A 100 -9.43 7.54 -22.14
C THR A 100 -8.35 7.81 -21.09
N ILE A 101 -7.56 6.81 -20.70
CA ILE A 101 -6.49 6.94 -19.71
C ILE A 101 -5.15 7.00 -20.41
N VAL A 102 -4.37 8.04 -20.11
CA VAL A 102 -2.99 8.20 -20.56
C VAL A 102 -2.05 7.83 -19.41
N ILE A 103 -0.93 7.16 -19.73
CA ILE A 103 -0.01 6.60 -18.73
C ILE A 103 0.77 7.67 -17.95
N ASP A 104 1.07 8.81 -18.58
CA ASP A 104 1.81 9.91 -17.97
C ASP A 104 1.54 11.23 -18.72
N THR A 105 1.99 12.33 -18.13
CA THR A 105 1.82 13.68 -18.68
C THR A 105 2.58 13.88 -19.99
N PHE A 106 3.72 13.20 -20.19
CA PHE A 106 4.51 13.36 -21.41
C PHE A 106 3.80 12.76 -22.62
N LYS A 107 3.25 11.56 -22.47
CA LYS A 107 2.41 10.92 -23.48
C LYS A 107 1.17 11.76 -23.75
N PHE A 108 0.53 12.31 -22.72
CA PHE A 108 -0.64 13.16 -22.89
C PHE A 108 -0.35 14.41 -23.72
N VAL A 109 0.73 15.13 -23.40
CA VAL A 109 1.15 16.31 -24.19
C VAL A 109 1.50 15.92 -25.62
N LYS A 110 2.19 14.80 -25.83
CA LYS A 110 2.53 14.30 -27.16
C LYS A 110 1.28 13.95 -27.98
N GLU A 111 0.27 13.31 -27.37
CA GLU A 111 -0.99 13.00 -28.06
C GLU A 111 -1.77 14.27 -28.40
N LEU A 112 -1.82 15.27 -27.50
CA LEU A 112 -2.43 16.57 -27.77
C LEU A 112 -1.75 17.33 -28.92
N GLN A 113 -0.43 17.28 -29.01
CA GLN A 113 0.32 17.94 -30.08
C GLN A 113 0.14 17.27 -31.45
N ASN A 114 -0.32 16.02 -31.49
CA ASN A 114 -0.56 15.26 -32.71
C ASN A 114 -2.05 15.21 -33.12
N LEU A 115 -2.93 15.94 -32.42
CA LEU A 115 -4.32 16.22 -32.82
C LEU A 115 -4.36 17.37 -33.83
#